data_AF-A0A8T0ZXD3-F1
#
_entry.id   AF-A0A8T0ZXD3-F1
#
_cell.length_a   1.000
_cell.length_b   1.000
_cell.length_c   1.000
_cell.angle_alpha   90.00
_cell.angle_beta   90.00
_cell.angle_gamma   90.00
#
_symmetry.space_group_name_H-M   'P 1'
#
loop_
_entity.id
_entity.type
_entity.pdbx_description
1 polymer ?
#
loop_
_entity_poly.entity_id
_entity_poly.type
_entity_poly.pdbx_seq_one_letter_code
_entity_poly.pdbx_strand_id
1 'polypeptide(L)'
;MYEYNQSRGNQGAKPARKLIGSYFGEKTLIYAPLLKWYLDHGMEITKTYSFIKASSHKAFAPFMEAVSNARREGDVDKSKAMIAEMMKFVGNSAFGRSGMDISKNKEIKYESDDKKIEAKIEHFTFHGLEELNDACEINMKKR
;
A
#
# COMPACT_ATOMS: atom_id res chain seq x y z
N MET A 1 2.71 10.02 22.20
CA MET A 1 3.32 10.68 21.01
C MET A 1 3.04 12.19 20.98
N TYR A 2 1.79 12.61 21.21
CA TYR A 2 1.42 14.04 21.35
C TYR A 2 2.15 14.73 22.52
N GLU A 3 2.13 14.12 23.71
CA GLU A 3 2.80 14.67 24.90
C GLU A 3 4.33 14.73 24.77
N TYR A 4 4.93 13.72 24.11
CA TYR A 4 6.37 13.71 23.78
C TYR A 4 6.77 14.84 22.82
N ASN A 5 5.87 15.26 21.93
CA ASN A 5 6.13 16.39 21.04
C ASN A 5 5.97 17.74 21.76
N GLN A 6 5.06 17.83 22.74
CA GLN A 6 4.91 19.02 23.59
C GLN A 6 6.09 19.20 24.55
N SER A 7 6.62 18.10 25.11
CA SER A 7 7.75 18.12 26.06
C SER A 7 9.08 18.55 25.44
N ARG A 8 9.20 18.57 24.11
CA ARG A 8 10.40 19.05 23.41
C ARG A 8 10.52 20.58 23.41
N GLY A 9 9.46 21.30 23.77
CA GLY A 9 9.42 22.76 23.70
C GLY A 9 9.79 23.29 22.31
N ASN A 10 9.97 24.61 22.19
CA ASN A 10 10.35 25.26 20.94
C ASN A 10 11.85 25.05 20.60
N GLN A 11 12.38 23.84 20.81
CA GLN A 11 13.64 23.39 20.21
C GLN A 11 13.39 23.22 18.72
N GLY A 12 13.23 24.35 18.04
CA GLY A 12 12.93 24.43 16.62
C GLY A 12 13.92 23.55 15.87
N ALA A 13 13.40 22.58 15.14
CA ALA A 13 14.19 21.90 14.12
C ALA A 13 14.87 22.99 13.29
N LYS A 14 16.20 22.91 13.12
CA LYS A 14 16.93 23.88 12.30
C LYS A 14 16.16 24.08 11.00
N PRO A 15 15.93 25.33 10.56
CA PRO A 15 15.16 25.59 9.34
C PRO A 15 15.81 24.81 8.19
N ALA A 16 15.15 23.71 7.82
CA ALA A 16 15.59 22.85 6.74
C ALA A 16 14.66 23.16 5.57
N ARG A 17 15.25 23.48 4.41
CA ARG A 17 14.53 23.51 3.14
C ARG A 17 14.08 22.09 2.82
N LYS A 18 12.89 21.73 3.29
CA LYS A 18 12.21 20.52 2.84
C LYS A 18 11.74 20.79 1.41
N LEU A 19 11.99 19.86 0.52
CA LEU A 19 11.43 19.88 -0.82
C LEU A 19 9.91 19.71 -0.68
N ILE A 20 9.17 20.82 -0.66
CA ILE A 20 7.72 20.78 -0.76
C ILE A 20 7.43 20.57 -2.23
N GLY A 21 7.04 19.34 -2.58
CA GLY A 21 6.92 18.88 -3.96
C GLY A 21 5.89 19.63 -4.81
N SER A 22 4.96 20.36 -4.19
CA SER A 22 4.06 21.32 -4.82
C SER A 22 3.18 21.97 -3.74
N TYR A 23 2.79 23.24 -3.91
CA TYR A 23 1.76 23.92 -3.11
C TYR A 23 0.38 23.92 -3.78
N PHE A 24 0.26 23.33 -4.96
CA PHE A 24 -0.98 23.23 -5.72
C PHE A 24 -1.30 21.76 -6.02
N GLY A 25 -2.59 21.42 -6.02
CA GLY A 25 -3.09 20.10 -6.37
C GLY A 25 -4.30 20.23 -7.29
N GLU A 26 -4.31 19.48 -8.39
CA GLU A 26 -5.45 19.39 -9.28
C GLU A 26 -6.15 18.04 -9.13
N LYS A 27 -7.49 18.06 -9.03
CA LYS A 27 -8.35 16.86 -9.02
C LYS A 27 -7.90 15.77 -8.02
N THR A 28 -7.44 16.18 -6.84
CA THR A 28 -6.99 15.25 -5.79
C THR A 28 -8.17 14.79 -4.93
N LEU A 29 -8.29 13.48 -4.71
CA LEU A 29 -9.20 12.92 -3.71
C LEU A 29 -8.55 13.01 -2.32
N ILE A 30 -9.17 13.74 -1.40
CA ILE A 30 -8.64 13.97 -0.05
C ILE A 30 -9.64 13.45 0.98
N TYR A 31 -9.14 12.74 1.99
CA TYR A 31 -9.96 12.31 3.13
C TYR A 31 -10.44 13.50 3.95
N ALA A 32 -11.70 13.50 4.38
CA ALA A 32 -12.31 14.61 5.11
C ALA A 32 -11.52 15.10 6.35
N PRO A 33 -10.92 14.23 7.19
CA PRO A 33 -10.12 14.69 8.33
C PRO A 33 -8.83 15.43 7.90
N LEU A 34 -8.17 14.93 6.86
CA LEU A 34 -6.97 15.55 6.31
C LEU A 34 -7.32 16.88 5.62
N LEU A 35 -8.46 16.93 4.92
CA LEU A 35 -8.96 18.16 4.30
C LEU A 35 -9.18 19.26 5.34
N LYS A 36 -9.84 18.95 6.47
CA LYS A 36 -10.04 19.91 7.57
C LYS A 36 -8.70 20.44 8.09
N TRP A 37 -7.74 19.54 8.32
CA TRP A 37 -6.41 19.94 8.76
C TRP A 37 -5.75 20.90 7.76
N TYR A 38 -5.82 20.62 6.45
CA TYR A 38 -5.26 21.53 5.45
C TYR A 38 -5.96 22.88 5.39
N LEU A 39 -7.30 22.92 5.52
CA LEU A 39 -8.06 24.16 5.59
C LEU A 39 -7.61 25.03 6.78
N ASP A 40 -7.42 24.41 7.95
CA ASP A 40 -6.93 25.10 9.15
C ASP A 40 -5.51 25.67 8.97
N HIS A 41 -4.74 25.11 8.04
CA HIS A 41 -3.36 25.53 7.72
C HIS A 41 -3.28 26.39 6.45
N GLY A 42 -4.41 26.97 6.01
CA GLY A 42 -4.44 27.96 4.93
C GLY A 42 -4.55 27.39 3.52
N MET A 43 -4.94 26.11 3.36
CA MET A 43 -5.27 25.60 2.04
C MET A 43 -6.59 26.21 1.55
N GLU A 44 -6.57 26.74 0.33
CA GLU A 44 -7.76 27.29 -0.33
C GLU A 44 -8.33 26.29 -1.35
N ILE A 45 -9.64 26.02 -1.27
CA ILE A 45 -10.33 25.15 -2.23
C ILE A 45 -10.94 26.02 -3.32
N THR A 46 -10.46 25.90 -4.55
CA THR A 46 -10.98 26.67 -5.70
C THR A 46 -12.20 26.00 -6.35
N LYS A 47 -12.21 24.67 -6.44
CA LYS A 47 -13.28 23.88 -7.08
C LYS A 47 -13.49 22.53 -6.39
N THR A 48 -14.75 22.12 -6.24
CA THR A 48 -15.15 20.79 -5.77
C THR A 48 -15.89 20.05 -6.88
N TYR A 49 -15.58 18.76 -7.07
CA TYR A 49 -16.17 17.96 -8.16
C TYR A 49 -17.11 16.86 -7.65
N SER A 50 -16.69 16.09 -6.65
CA SER A 50 -17.45 14.94 -6.14
C SER A 50 -17.23 14.74 -4.65
N PHE A 51 -18.21 14.10 -4.01
CA PHE A 51 -18.18 13.76 -2.59
C PHE A 51 -18.45 12.27 -2.43
N ILE A 52 -17.52 11.57 -1.77
CA ILE A 52 -17.67 10.14 -1.46
C ILE A 52 -17.98 10.04 0.03
N LYS A 53 -19.19 9.60 0.36
CA LYS A 53 -19.56 9.33 1.75
C LYS A 53 -18.87 8.05 2.20
N ALA A 54 -17.97 8.18 3.18
CA ALA A 54 -17.40 7.01 3.84
C ALA A 54 -18.51 6.28 4.62
N SER A 55 -18.74 5.01 4.31
CA SER A 55 -19.59 4.13 5.11
C SER A 55 -18.79 3.58 6.29
N SER A 56 -19.27 3.79 7.51
CA SER A 56 -18.65 3.24 8.72
C SER A 56 -18.95 1.74 8.84
N HIS A 57 -18.21 0.92 8.12
CA HIS A 57 -18.23 -0.54 8.30
C HIS A 57 -16.87 -1.02 8.79
N LYS A 58 -16.88 -1.88 9.81
CA LYS A 58 -15.68 -2.51 10.35
C LYS A 58 -15.45 -3.86 9.69
N ALA A 59 -15.31 -3.89 8.35
CA ALA A 59 -15.17 -5.13 7.59
C ALA A 59 -13.97 -5.99 8.05
N PHE A 60 -12.92 -5.36 8.59
CA PHE A 60 -11.72 -6.02 9.09
C PHE A 60 -11.71 -6.24 10.61
N ALA A 61 -12.79 -5.98 11.34
CA ALA A 61 -12.81 -6.15 12.80
C ALA A 61 -12.38 -7.56 13.25
N PRO A 62 -12.92 -8.66 12.67
CA PRO A 62 -12.52 -10.01 13.10
C PRO A 62 -11.03 -10.28 12.88
N PHE A 63 -10.48 -9.79 11.77
CA PHE A 63 -9.06 -9.92 11.45
C PHE A 63 -8.18 -9.13 12.44
N MET A 64 -8.53 -7.87 12.70
CA MET A 64 -7.78 -7.02 13.62
C MET A 64 -7.86 -7.51 15.06
N GLU A 65 -9.00 -8.07 15.47
CA GLU A 65 -9.17 -8.70 16.78
C GLU A 65 -8.30 -9.94 16.91
N ALA A 66 -8.26 -10.81 15.90
CA ALA A 66 -7.40 -11.99 15.90
C ALA A 66 -5.91 -11.63 16.04
N VAL A 67 -5.44 -10.66 15.25
CA VAL A 67 -4.06 -10.15 15.33
C VAL A 67 -3.78 -9.56 16.72
N SER A 68 -4.71 -8.76 17.25
CA SER A 68 -4.53 -8.10 18.55
C SER A 68 -4.55 -9.10 19.72
N ASN A 69 -5.42 -10.12 19.66
CA ASN A 69 -5.50 -11.18 20.67
C ASN A 69 -4.23 -12.01 20.71
N ALA A 70 -3.76 -12.49 19.56
CA ALA A 70 -2.52 -13.27 19.48
C ALA A 70 -1.31 -12.50 20.01
N ARG A 71 -1.27 -11.17 19.78
CA ARG A 71 -0.23 -10.30 20.34
C ARG A 71 -0.32 -10.22 21.86
N ARG A 72 -1.51 -9.96 22.41
CA ARG A 72 -1.72 -9.93 23.87
C ARG A 72 -1.35 -11.26 24.53
N GLU A 73 -1.67 -12.39 23.89
CA GLU A 73 -1.32 -13.71 24.40
C GLU A 73 0.19 -13.95 24.43
N GLY A 74 0.93 -13.51 23.40
CA GLY A 74 2.40 -13.64 23.39
C GLY A 74 3.11 -12.70 24.37
N ASP A 75 2.48 -11.56 24.72
CA ASP A 75 2.98 -10.68 25.78
C ASP A 75 2.84 -11.34 27.18
N VAL A 76 1.80 -12.15 27.38
CA VAL A 76 1.54 -12.89 28.64
C VAL A 76 2.35 -14.18 28.73
N ASP A 77 2.43 -14.94 27.62
CA ASP A 77 3.09 -16.24 27.55
C ASP A 77 4.25 -16.22 26.54
N LYS A 78 5.48 -16.29 27.05
CA LYS A 78 6.70 -16.30 26.24
C LYS A 78 6.79 -17.48 25.29
N SER A 79 6.10 -18.60 25.56
CA SER A 79 6.06 -19.74 24.63
C SER A 79 5.32 -19.41 23.33
N LYS A 80 4.41 -18.43 23.37
CA LYS A 80 3.64 -17.92 22.22
C LYS A 80 4.26 -16.70 21.55
N ALA A 81 5.44 -16.26 21.99
CA ALA A 81 6.11 -15.07 21.44
C ALA A 81 6.33 -15.16 19.92
N MET A 82 6.67 -16.35 19.40
CA MET A 82 6.83 -16.57 17.96
C MET A 82 5.53 -16.32 17.20
N ILE A 83 4.39 -16.80 17.72
CA ILE A 83 3.07 -16.64 17.11
C ILE A 83 2.66 -15.16 17.12
N ALA A 84 2.93 -14.45 18.22
CA ALA A 84 2.65 -13.02 18.33
C ALA A 84 3.43 -12.18 17.31
N GLU A 85 4.72 -12.47 17.10
CA GLU A 85 5.52 -11.79 16.06
C GLU A 85 5.07 -12.16 14.65
N MET A 86 4.68 -13.41 14.39
CA MET A 86 4.09 -13.80 13.10
C MET A 86 2.77 -13.03 12.84
N MET A 87 1.88 -12.95 13.82
CA MET A 87 0.60 -12.24 13.66
C MET A 87 0.78 -10.73 13.49
N LYS A 88 1.79 -10.14 14.13
CA LYS A 88 2.20 -8.75 13.88
C LYS A 88 2.64 -8.55 12.42
N PHE A 89 3.47 -9.46 11.91
CA PHE A 89 3.91 -9.42 10.52
C PHE A 89 2.74 -9.55 9.55
N VAL A 90 1.81 -10.47 9.80
CA VAL A 90 0.58 -10.65 9.02
C VAL A 90 -0.28 -9.37 9.05
N GLY A 91 -0.49 -8.77 10.23
CA GLY A 91 -1.24 -7.52 10.36
C GLY A 91 -0.64 -6.36 9.56
N ASN A 92 0.69 -6.20 9.64
CA ASN A 92 1.39 -5.14 8.90
C ASN A 92 1.39 -5.38 7.39
N SER A 93 1.59 -6.62 6.96
CA SER A 93 1.63 -6.97 5.53
C SER A 93 0.27 -6.87 4.85
N ALA A 94 -0.83 -7.12 5.59
CA ALA A 94 -2.18 -6.98 5.06
C ALA A 94 -2.45 -5.56 4.51
N PHE A 95 -2.01 -4.52 5.22
CA PHE A 95 -2.17 -3.14 4.76
C PHE A 95 -1.43 -2.88 3.44
N GLY A 96 -0.16 -3.29 3.38
CA GLY A 96 0.64 -3.15 2.15
C GLY A 96 0.05 -3.94 0.98
N ARG A 97 -0.53 -5.11 1.26
CA ARG A 97 -1.18 -5.95 0.25
C ARG A 97 -2.46 -5.32 -0.29
N SER A 98 -3.27 -4.67 0.55
CA SER A 98 -4.50 -3.98 0.11
C SER A 98 -4.23 -2.77 -0.79
N GLY A 99 -3.09 -2.09 -0.62
CA GLY A 99 -2.67 -0.95 -1.45
C GLY A 99 -1.79 -1.33 -2.64
N MET A 100 -1.55 -2.61 -2.89
CA MET A 100 -0.61 -3.06 -3.91
C MET A 100 -1.16 -2.84 -5.32
N ASP A 101 -0.36 -2.21 -6.18
CA ASP A 101 -0.65 -2.09 -7.61
C ASP A 101 -0.45 -3.44 -8.31
N ILE A 102 -1.55 -4.19 -8.42
CA ILE A 102 -1.56 -5.50 -9.06
C ILE A 102 -1.22 -5.45 -10.55
N SER A 103 -1.32 -4.28 -11.21
CA SER A 103 -1.05 -4.15 -12.64
C SER A 103 0.41 -4.42 -12.99
N LYS A 104 1.31 -4.25 -12.02
CA LYS A 104 2.74 -4.48 -12.14
C LYS A 104 3.15 -5.93 -11.89
N ASN A 105 2.22 -6.76 -11.41
CA ASN A 105 2.52 -8.17 -11.18
C ASN A 105 2.63 -8.89 -12.53
N LYS A 106 3.78 -9.50 -12.77
CA LYS A 106 4.03 -10.31 -13.97
C LYS A 106 4.02 -11.79 -13.61
N GLU A 107 3.54 -12.59 -14.53
CA GLU A 107 3.67 -14.05 -14.54
C GLU A 107 4.66 -14.40 -15.64
N ILE A 108 5.77 -15.03 -15.26
CA ILE A 108 6.84 -15.40 -16.18
C ILE A 108 6.64 -16.88 -16.54
N LYS A 109 6.61 -17.18 -17.85
CA LYS A 109 6.51 -18.55 -18.36
C LYS A 109 7.65 -18.80 -19.32
N TYR A 110 8.30 -19.95 -19.17
CA TYR A 110 9.34 -20.42 -20.10
C TYR A 110 8.71 -21.40 -21.09
N GLU A 111 9.02 -21.24 -22.38
CA GLU A 111 8.57 -22.15 -23.42
C GLU A 111 9.61 -22.23 -24.55
N SER A 112 9.78 -23.42 -25.13
CA SER A 112 10.71 -23.66 -26.25
C SER A 112 10.00 -24.15 -27.52
N ASP A 113 8.69 -24.34 -27.49
CA ASP A 113 7.87 -24.78 -28.63
C ASP A 113 7.24 -23.56 -29.32
N ASP A 114 7.63 -23.33 -30.58
CA ASP A 114 7.21 -22.19 -31.40
C ASP A 114 5.69 -22.00 -31.43
N LYS A 115 4.91 -23.08 -31.54
CA LYS A 115 3.44 -23.00 -31.59
C LYS A 115 2.84 -22.47 -30.30
N LYS A 116 3.45 -22.81 -29.16
CA LYS A 116 3.01 -22.36 -27.85
C LYS A 116 3.50 -20.95 -27.55
N ILE A 117 4.62 -20.55 -28.13
CA ILE A 117 5.13 -19.17 -28.06
C ILE A 117 4.17 -18.25 -28.80
N GLU A 118 3.82 -18.55 -30.06
CA GLU A 118 2.85 -17.80 -30.86
C GLU A 118 1.50 -17.67 -30.13
N ALA A 119 0.94 -18.78 -29.65
CA ALA A 119 -0.32 -18.78 -28.92
C ALA A 119 -0.30 -17.91 -27.63
N LYS A 120 0.86 -17.79 -26.98
CA LYS A 120 1.04 -16.96 -25.78
C LYS A 120 1.26 -15.48 -26.11
N ILE A 121 1.86 -15.17 -27.26
CA ILE A 121 2.02 -13.80 -27.77
C ILE A 121 0.66 -13.21 -28.17
N GLU A 122 -0.18 -14.00 -28.84
CA GLU A 122 -1.53 -13.59 -29.25
C GLU A 122 -2.50 -13.39 -28.08
N HIS A 123 -2.16 -13.90 -26.90
CA HIS A 123 -3.00 -13.80 -25.73
C HIS A 123 -3.05 -12.34 -25.21
N PHE A 124 -4.25 -11.82 -24.91
CA PHE A 124 -4.46 -10.44 -24.46
C PHE A 124 -3.77 -10.07 -23.12
N THR A 125 -3.19 -11.03 -22.39
CA THR A 125 -2.35 -10.77 -21.21
C THR A 125 -0.86 -10.79 -21.51
N PHE A 126 -0.44 -10.93 -22.77
CA PHE A 126 0.96 -10.81 -23.15
C PHE A 126 1.49 -9.42 -22.83
N HIS A 127 2.72 -9.35 -22.32
CA HIS A 127 3.38 -8.08 -21.98
C HIS A 127 4.75 -7.95 -22.64
N GLY A 128 5.49 -9.04 -22.78
CA GLY A 128 6.78 -9.02 -23.47
C GLY A 128 7.36 -10.42 -23.61
N LEU A 129 8.35 -10.55 -24.49
CA LEU A 129 9.10 -11.77 -24.72
C LEU A 129 10.59 -11.42 -24.69
N GLU A 130 11.38 -12.27 -24.05
CA GLU A 130 12.84 -12.21 -24.07
C GLU A 130 13.37 -13.55 -24.57
N GLU A 131 14.15 -13.50 -25.65
CA GLU A 131 14.77 -14.69 -26.23
C GLU A 131 15.97 -15.11 -25.38
N LEU A 132 15.93 -16.33 -24.87
CA LEU A 132 17.08 -17.03 -24.31
C LEU A 132 17.57 -18.05 -25.34
N ASN A 133 18.84 -18.45 -25.26
CA ASN A 133 19.49 -19.29 -26.26
C ASN A 133 18.62 -20.44 -26.80
N ASP A 134 18.02 -21.25 -25.92
CA ASP A 134 17.23 -22.44 -26.30
C ASP A 134 15.73 -22.35 -25.91
N ALA A 135 15.27 -21.18 -25.43
CA ALA A 135 13.89 -21.00 -24.95
C ALA A 135 13.47 -19.52 -24.96
N CYS A 136 12.18 -19.25 -24.96
CA CYS A 136 11.63 -17.91 -24.77
C CYS A 136 11.11 -17.71 -23.35
N GLU A 137 11.52 -16.62 -22.71
CA GLU A 137 10.88 -16.09 -21.51
C GLU A 137 9.70 -15.21 -21.92
N ILE A 138 8.49 -15.63 -21.56
CA ILE A 138 7.25 -14.91 -21.87
C ILE A 138 6.74 -14.25 -20.61
N ASN A 139 6.74 -12.92 -20.64
CA ASN A 139 6.17 -12.07 -19.61
C ASN A 139 4.68 -11.86 -19.87
N MET A 140 3.84 -12.37 -18.98
CA MET A 140 2.39 -12.17 -18.99
C MET A 140 1.96 -11.27 -17.84
N LYS A 141 0.90 -10.49 -18.02
CA LYS A 141 0.23 -9.77 -16.94
C LYS A 141 -0.44 -10.78 -16.00
N LYS A 142 -0.11 -10.72 -14.72
CA LYS A 142 -0.74 -11.55 -13.70
C LYS A 142 -2.16 -11.06 -13.44
N ARG A 143 -3.12 -11.97 -13.53
CA ARG A 143 -4.53 -11.70 -13.19
C ARG A 143 -4.75 -11.68 -11.68
#